data_AF-A0A8H7VKJ7-F1
#
_entry.id   AF-A0A8H7VKJ7-F1
#
_cell.length_a   1.000
_cell.length_b   1.000
_cell.length_c   1.000
_cell.angle_alpha   90.00
_cell.angle_beta   90.00
_cell.angle_gamma   90.00
#
_symmetry.space_group_name_H-M   'P 1'
#
loop_
_entity.id
_entity.type
_entity.pdbx_description
1 polymer ?
#
loop_
_entity_poly.entity_id
_entity_poly.type
_entity_poly.pdbx_seq_one_letter_code
_entity_poly.pdbx_strand_id
1 'polypeptide(L)'
;MTVEDIKMEDAIVESPNTTDSMIEDEPTSTVTNEKQDESKRAMSPISEKEREKQEWVKKMRLKFCVRPEFEITKNMIYPDGTLNQDYFRPPKGAKKEEARKWTEVEKELLIKGIEKHGIGSFGEISKESLPKWSTNDLRIKCIRLIGRQNLQLYRGWKGNADDIAREYSRNKEIGLKFGTWKQGVLVYDDEGLVEKELLAQKNSADEDVDME
;
A
#
# COMPACT_ATOMS: atom_id res chain seq x y z
N MET A 1 -38.66 36.02 26.81
CA MET A 1 -39.64 36.40 25.77
C MET A 1 -38.89 36.30 24.45
N THR A 2 -39.07 35.37 23.53
CA THR A 2 -40.04 34.30 23.20
C THR A 2 -39.24 33.29 22.34
N VAL A 3 -39.10 32.01 22.71
CA VAL A 3 -39.86 30.82 22.23
C VAL A 3 -40.12 30.81 20.70
N GLU A 4 -39.52 29.83 20.01
CA GLU A 4 -39.94 29.14 18.76
C GLU A 4 -38.74 28.25 18.33
N ASP A 5 -38.60 27.00 18.79
CA ASP A 5 -39.30 25.76 18.41
C ASP A 5 -39.42 25.51 16.90
N ILE A 6 -38.45 24.76 16.33
CA ILE A 6 -38.68 23.92 15.15
C ILE A 6 -38.03 22.55 15.39
N LYS A 7 -38.88 21.58 15.73
CA LYS A 7 -38.64 20.14 15.60
C LYS A 7 -39.15 19.69 14.23
N MET A 8 -38.38 18.87 13.52
CA MET A 8 -38.85 17.91 12.51
C MET A 8 -37.83 16.75 12.55
N GLU A 9 -38.14 15.65 13.23
CA GLU A 9 -38.84 14.46 12.72
C GLU A 9 -38.02 13.61 11.75
N ASP A 10 -37.47 12.54 12.33
CA ASP A 10 -37.31 11.17 11.85
C ASP A 10 -37.52 10.85 10.37
N ALA A 11 -36.47 10.27 9.76
CA ALA A 11 -36.59 9.40 8.60
C ALA A 11 -35.67 8.19 8.77
N ILE A 12 -36.20 7.16 9.42
CA ILE A 12 -35.71 5.78 9.35
C ILE A 12 -36.24 5.20 8.03
N VAL A 13 -35.34 4.78 7.13
CA VAL A 13 -35.69 3.91 6.01
C VAL A 13 -34.90 2.62 6.16
N GLU A 14 -35.50 1.67 6.88
CA GLU A 14 -35.18 0.25 6.77
C GLU A 14 -35.79 -0.26 5.47
N SER A 15 -34.95 -0.84 4.60
CA SER A 15 -35.42 -1.62 3.46
C SER A 15 -35.44 -3.11 3.83
N PRO A 16 -36.44 -3.88 3.35
CA PRO A 16 -36.81 -5.14 3.97
C PRO A 16 -35.97 -6.32 3.48
N ASN A 17 -35.80 -7.23 4.44
CA ASN A 17 -35.31 -8.59 4.33
C ASN A 17 -36.26 -9.42 3.45
N THR A 18 -35.78 -10.00 2.34
CA THR A 18 -36.54 -10.96 1.54
C THR A 18 -36.12 -12.38 1.92
N THR A 19 -37.07 -13.05 2.56
CA THR A 19 -37.22 -14.49 2.81
C THR A 19 -37.03 -15.34 1.55
N ASP A 20 -36.21 -16.38 1.59
CA ASP A 20 -36.63 -17.79 1.80
C ASP A 20 -37.43 -18.38 0.63
N SER A 21 -36.79 -19.27 -0.14
CA SER A 21 -37.47 -20.41 -0.76
C SER A 21 -36.48 -21.53 -1.08
N MET A 22 -36.44 -22.47 -0.15
CA MET A 22 -36.36 -23.93 -0.36
C MET A 22 -36.36 -24.42 -1.82
N ILE A 23 -35.32 -25.14 -2.22
CA ILE A 23 -35.41 -26.29 -3.14
C ILE A 23 -34.49 -27.38 -2.58
N GLU A 24 -35.06 -28.59 -2.57
CA GLU A 24 -34.70 -29.77 -1.79
C GLU A 24 -33.48 -30.52 -2.31
N ASP A 25 -32.76 -31.14 -1.37
CA ASP A 25 -31.89 -32.29 -1.61
C ASP A 25 -32.73 -33.50 -2.05
N GLU A 26 -32.36 -34.17 -3.14
CA GLU A 26 -32.41 -35.63 -3.21
C GLU A 26 -31.30 -36.17 -4.14
N PRO A 27 -30.64 -37.29 -3.77
CA PRO A 27 -29.50 -37.86 -4.48
C PRO A 27 -29.96 -38.90 -5.50
N THR A 28 -29.40 -38.90 -6.71
CA THR A 28 -29.56 -40.05 -7.61
C THR A 28 -28.24 -40.43 -8.23
N SER A 29 -27.66 -41.48 -7.66
CA SER A 29 -26.65 -42.32 -8.26
C SER A 29 -27.18 -42.94 -9.56
N THR A 30 -26.55 -42.65 -10.69
CA THR A 30 -26.45 -43.64 -11.77
C THR A 30 -25.16 -43.44 -12.53
N VAL A 31 -24.22 -44.35 -12.28
CA VAL A 31 -23.08 -44.62 -13.15
C VAL A 31 -23.64 -45.28 -14.40
N THR A 32 -23.62 -44.56 -15.52
CA THR A 32 -23.72 -45.19 -16.85
C THR A 32 -22.51 -44.79 -17.67
N ASN A 33 -21.68 -45.81 -17.86
CA ASN A 33 -20.51 -45.83 -18.71
C ASN A 33 -20.98 -45.85 -20.17
N GLU A 34 -21.17 -44.67 -20.78
CA GLU A 34 -21.41 -44.56 -22.22
C GLU A 34 -20.20 -43.91 -22.88
N LYS A 35 -19.34 -44.78 -23.41
CA LYS A 35 -18.49 -44.46 -24.55
C LYS A 35 -19.40 -44.10 -25.72
N GLN A 36 -19.58 -42.82 -25.97
CA GLN A 36 -20.07 -42.31 -27.25
C GLN A 36 -19.23 -41.10 -27.67
N ASP A 37 -18.23 -41.40 -28.50
CA ASP A 37 -18.02 -40.78 -29.81
C ASP A 37 -18.70 -39.41 -30.05
N GLU A 38 -18.23 -38.35 -29.38
CA GLU A 38 -18.55 -36.97 -29.78
C GLU A 38 -17.66 -36.55 -30.95
N SER A 39 -18.13 -37.00 -32.11
CA SER A 39 -18.18 -36.25 -33.36
C SER A 39 -17.87 -34.76 -33.21
N LYS A 40 -16.85 -34.34 -33.97
CA LYS A 40 -16.43 -32.97 -34.26
C LYS A 40 -17.62 -32.02 -34.47
N ARG A 41 -18.14 -31.40 -33.41
CA ARG A 41 -18.86 -30.13 -33.53
C ARG A 41 -17.84 -29.11 -34.01
N ALA A 42 -17.99 -28.66 -35.25
CA ALA A 42 -17.23 -27.51 -35.77
C ALA A 42 -17.46 -26.34 -34.81
N MET A 43 -16.44 -26.04 -34.00
CA MET A 43 -16.48 -24.94 -33.05
C MET A 43 -16.48 -23.62 -33.83
N SER A 44 -17.15 -22.61 -33.30
CA SER A 44 -17.14 -21.29 -33.91
C SER A 44 -15.69 -20.76 -34.00
N PRO A 45 -15.35 -19.94 -35.01
CA PRO A 45 -13.98 -19.43 -35.19
C PRO A 45 -13.47 -18.58 -34.01
N ILE A 46 -14.38 -18.12 -33.13
CA ILE A 46 -14.06 -17.43 -31.88
C ILE A 46 -13.50 -18.43 -30.85
N SER A 47 -14.12 -19.61 -30.75
CA SER A 47 -13.70 -20.67 -29.81
C SER A 47 -12.36 -21.31 -30.19
N GLU A 48 -12.03 -21.39 -31.49
CA GLU A 48 -10.73 -21.90 -31.93
C GLU A 48 -9.58 -20.96 -31.55
N LYS A 49 -9.75 -19.64 -31.76
CA LYS A 49 -8.75 -18.64 -31.34
C LYS A 49 -8.52 -18.63 -29.84
N GLU A 50 -9.57 -18.80 -29.05
CA GLU A 50 -9.45 -18.89 -27.59
C GLU A 50 -8.68 -20.14 -27.15
N ARG A 51 -8.92 -21.27 -27.82
CA ARG A 51 -8.16 -22.51 -27.56
C ARG A 51 -6.69 -22.34 -27.91
N GLU A 52 -6.38 -21.79 -29.09
CA GLU A 52 -5.00 -21.51 -29.51
C GLU A 52 -4.28 -20.59 -28.52
N LYS A 53 -4.97 -19.53 -28.06
CA LYS A 53 -4.45 -18.63 -27.03
C LYS A 53 -4.18 -19.37 -25.72
N GLN A 54 -5.11 -20.22 -25.27
CA GLN A 54 -4.92 -21.00 -24.05
C GLN A 54 -3.75 -22.00 -24.16
N GLU A 55 -3.62 -22.68 -25.29
CA GLU A 55 -2.50 -23.59 -25.56
C GLU A 55 -1.16 -22.85 -25.58
N TRP A 56 -1.13 -21.68 -26.22
CA TRP A 56 0.05 -20.81 -26.20
C TRP A 56 0.41 -20.38 -24.77
N VAL A 57 -0.56 -19.96 -23.97
CA VAL A 57 -0.36 -19.58 -22.56
C VAL A 57 0.18 -20.77 -21.74
N LYS A 58 -0.39 -21.97 -21.90
CA LYS A 58 0.09 -23.20 -21.23
C LYS A 58 1.55 -23.48 -21.60
N LYS A 59 1.89 -23.40 -22.88
CA LYS A 59 3.27 -23.58 -23.37
C LYS A 59 4.23 -22.55 -22.80
N MET A 60 3.81 -21.28 -22.71
CA MET A 60 4.64 -20.22 -22.12
C MET A 60 4.88 -20.43 -20.63
N ARG A 61 3.88 -20.86 -19.86
CA ARG A 61 4.04 -21.18 -18.44
C ARG A 61 5.02 -22.32 -18.22
N LEU A 62 4.88 -23.42 -18.97
CA LEU A 62 5.81 -24.54 -18.87
C LEU A 62 7.25 -24.14 -19.20
N LYS A 63 7.45 -23.24 -20.18
CA LYS A 63 8.78 -22.80 -20.60
C LYS A 63 9.45 -21.83 -19.62
N PHE A 64 8.69 -20.92 -19.01
CA PHE A 64 9.25 -19.80 -18.27
C PHE A 64 9.03 -19.84 -16.75
N CYS A 65 8.00 -20.56 -16.29
CA CYS A 65 7.67 -20.63 -14.86
C CYS A 65 8.28 -21.86 -14.18
N VAL A 66 8.44 -22.99 -14.86
CA VAL A 66 9.01 -24.21 -14.29
C VAL A 66 10.50 -24.27 -14.63
N ARG A 67 11.34 -24.14 -13.61
CA ARG A 67 12.80 -24.13 -13.73
C ARG A 67 13.39 -25.34 -13.01
N PRO A 68 14.05 -26.28 -13.70
CA PRO A 68 14.62 -27.48 -13.08
C PRO A 68 15.59 -27.15 -11.93
N GLU A 69 16.27 -26.00 -12.00
CA GLU A 69 17.20 -25.53 -11.00
C GLU A 69 16.54 -25.01 -9.70
N PHE A 70 15.23 -24.72 -9.72
CA PHE A 70 14.49 -24.22 -8.57
C PHE A 70 13.30 -25.13 -8.24
N GLU A 71 13.50 -26.06 -7.30
CA GLU A 71 12.47 -27.04 -6.86
C GLU A 71 11.13 -26.38 -6.48
N ILE A 72 11.19 -25.19 -5.86
CA ILE A 72 10.02 -24.42 -5.45
C ILE A 72 9.08 -24.08 -6.61
N THR A 73 9.61 -23.97 -7.83
CA THR A 73 8.82 -23.60 -9.03
C THR A 73 8.02 -24.75 -9.61
N LYS A 74 8.35 -26.00 -9.27
CA LYS A 74 7.66 -27.19 -9.78
C LYS A 74 6.21 -27.28 -9.32
N ASN A 75 5.89 -26.69 -8.17
CA ASN A 75 4.53 -26.72 -7.60
C ASN A 75 3.65 -25.55 -8.08
N MET A 76 4.18 -24.62 -8.88
CA MET A 76 3.46 -23.44 -9.36
C MET A 76 2.52 -23.75 -10.54
N ILE A 77 2.97 -24.62 -11.45
CA ILE A 77 2.28 -24.99 -12.70
C ILE A 77 2.14 -26.52 -12.73
N TYR A 78 0.97 -27.02 -13.06
CA TYR A 78 0.75 -28.45 -13.28
C TYR A 78 1.41 -28.94 -14.58
N PRO A 79 1.66 -30.24 -14.74
CA PRO A 79 2.27 -30.80 -15.96
C PRO A 79 1.49 -30.49 -17.25
N ASP A 80 0.20 -30.20 -17.16
CA ASP A 80 -0.68 -29.83 -18.28
C ASP A 80 -0.61 -28.32 -18.66
N GLY A 81 0.24 -27.55 -17.98
CA GLY A 81 0.41 -26.11 -18.17
C GLY A 81 -0.66 -25.25 -17.48
N THR A 82 -1.55 -25.84 -16.69
CA THR A 82 -2.51 -25.09 -15.88
C THR A 82 -1.88 -24.55 -14.60
N LEU A 83 -2.43 -23.45 -14.09
CA LEU A 83 -1.91 -22.76 -12.92
C LEU A 83 -2.40 -23.46 -11.64
N ASN A 84 -1.48 -23.78 -10.73
CA ASN A 84 -1.86 -24.25 -9.40
C ASN A 84 -2.37 -23.07 -8.56
N GLN A 85 -3.68 -22.85 -8.52
CA GLN A 85 -4.29 -21.74 -7.78
C GLN A 85 -4.02 -21.80 -6.27
N ASP A 86 -3.89 -23.01 -5.72
CA ASP A 86 -3.63 -23.19 -4.28
C ASP A 86 -2.20 -22.77 -3.90
N TYR A 87 -1.26 -22.81 -4.84
CA TYR A 87 0.11 -22.31 -4.62
C TYR A 87 0.13 -20.80 -4.32
N PHE A 88 -0.75 -20.02 -4.97
CA PHE A 88 -0.80 -18.55 -4.82
C PHE A 88 -1.76 -18.09 -3.73
N ARG A 89 -2.52 -19.01 -3.13
CA ARG A 89 -3.37 -18.69 -2.00
C ARG A 89 -2.53 -18.69 -0.73
N PRO A 90 -2.77 -17.75 0.21
CA PRO A 90 -2.21 -17.84 1.54
C PRO A 90 -2.49 -19.22 2.14
N PRO A 91 -1.55 -19.83 2.87
CA PRO A 91 -1.77 -21.12 3.52
C PRO A 91 -3.08 -21.13 4.32
N LYS A 92 -3.84 -22.22 4.24
CA LYS A 92 -5.07 -22.38 5.03
C LYS A 92 -4.71 -22.25 6.51
N GLY A 93 -5.23 -21.22 7.18
CA GLY A 93 -4.90 -20.90 8.58
C GLY A 93 -3.82 -19.82 8.77
N ALA A 94 -3.29 -19.23 7.68
CA ALA A 94 -2.50 -18.01 7.79
C ALA A 94 -3.35 -16.94 8.48
N LYS A 95 -2.93 -16.52 9.68
CA LYS A 95 -3.56 -15.42 10.39
C LYS A 95 -3.51 -14.21 9.46
N LYS A 96 -4.67 -13.65 9.11
CA LYS A 96 -4.71 -12.34 8.46
C LYS A 96 -4.05 -11.39 9.43
N GLU A 97 -2.86 -10.90 9.09
CA GLU A 97 -2.27 -9.80 9.85
C GLU A 97 -3.23 -8.63 9.70
N GLU A 98 -3.84 -8.22 10.83
CA GLU A 98 -4.69 -7.05 10.84
C GLU A 98 -3.86 -5.86 10.35
N ALA A 99 -4.32 -5.23 9.27
CA ALA A 99 -3.63 -4.08 8.69
C ALA A 99 -3.53 -2.98 9.76
N ARG A 100 -2.33 -2.81 10.31
CA ARG A 100 -2.10 -1.86 11.39
C ARG A 100 -2.36 -0.44 10.89
N LYS A 101 -3.20 0.28 11.61
CA LYS A 101 -3.51 1.69 11.31
C LYS A 101 -2.47 2.59 11.98
N TRP A 102 -2.09 3.64 11.28
CA TRP A 102 -1.24 4.70 11.82
C TRP A 102 -2.15 5.77 12.43
N THR A 103 -2.08 5.96 13.74
CA THR A 103 -2.91 6.91 14.48
C THR A 103 -2.08 8.08 15.00
N GLU A 104 -2.74 9.02 15.69
CA GLU A 104 -2.06 10.17 16.28
C GLU A 104 -1.08 9.76 17.40
N VAL A 105 -1.37 8.66 18.11
CA VAL A 105 -0.49 8.14 19.16
C VAL A 105 0.87 7.73 18.58
N GLU A 106 0.88 6.99 17.47
CA GLU A 106 2.15 6.63 16.82
C GLU A 106 2.89 7.85 16.25
N LYS A 107 2.15 8.86 15.79
CA LYS A 107 2.73 10.11 15.31
C LYS A 107 3.41 10.88 16.45
N GLU A 108 2.78 11.02 17.60
CA GLU A 108 3.37 11.66 18.78
C GLU A 108 4.61 10.90 19.27
N LEU A 109 4.55 9.56 19.29
CA LEU A 109 5.71 8.73 19.66
C LEU A 109 6.87 8.89 18.67
N LEU A 110 6.57 9.04 17.38
CA LEU A 110 7.59 9.32 16.37
C LEU A 110 8.23 10.70 16.60
N ILE A 111 7.43 11.74 16.91
CA ILE A 111 7.95 13.08 17.23
C ILE A 111 8.88 13.03 18.44
N LYS A 112 8.46 12.38 19.54
CA LYS A 112 9.31 12.20 20.73
C LYS A 112 10.59 11.42 20.42
N GLY A 113 10.49 10.40 19.55
CA GLY A 113 11.65 9.64 19.09
C GLY A 113 12.63 10.50 18.28
N ILE A 114 12.13 11.37 17.41
CA ILE A 114 12.95 12.32 16.63
C ILE A 114 13.61 13.34 17.55
N GLU A 115 12.87 13.90 18.51
CA GLU A 115 13.41 14.84 19.49
C GLU A 115 14.57 14.22 20.29
N LYS A 116 14.43 12.95 20.69
CA LYS A 116 15.45 12.25 21.48
C LYS A 116 16.66 11.79 20.65
N HIS A 117 16.42 11.07 19.56
CA HIS A 117 17.46 10.34 18.81
C HIS A 117 17.87 11.02 17.51
N GLY A 118 17.01 11.90 16.97
CA GLY A 118 17.19 12.58 15.69
C GLY A 118 16.70 11.78 14.49
N ILE A 119 16.52 12.48 13.37
CA ILE A 119 16.15 11.88 12.08
C ILE A 119 17.31 11.03 11.56
N GLY A 120 17.01 9.79 11.16
CA GLY A 120 18.00 8.81 10.70
C GLY A 120 18.27 7.68 11.70
N SER A 121 17.99 7.90 12.99
CA SER A 121 18.13 6.89 14.06
C SER A 121 16.86 6.05 14.24
N PHE A 122 16.20 5.67 13.14
CA PHE A 122 14.92 4.95 13.17
C PHE A 122 14.99 3.58 13.84
N GLY A 123 16.16 2.95 13.87
CA GLY A 123 16.38 1.70 14.59
C GLY A 123 16.21 1.84 16.10
N GLU A 124 16.65 2.97 16.66
CA GLU A 124 16.52 3.27 18.09
C GLU A 124 15.08 3.66 18.43
N ILE A 125 14.48 4.51 17.60
CA ILE A 125 13.06 4.93 17.74
C ILE A 125 12.13 3.71 17.66
N SER A 126 12.39 2.79 16.73
CA SER A 126 11.63 1.53 16.64
C SER A 126 11.78 0.72 17.92
N LYS A 127 13.01 0.46 18.39
CA LYS A 127 13.22 -0.36 19.61
C LYS A 127 12.57 0.23 20.86
N GLU A 128 12.61 1.55 21.03
CA GLU A 128 12.15 2.21 22.26
C GLU A 128 10.65 2.51 22.26
N SER A 129 10.14 3.15 21.19
CA SER A 129 8.81 3.75 21.18
C SER A 129 7.85 3.06 20.21
N LEU A 130 8.36 2.47 19.13
CA LEU A 130 7.55 1.93 18.03
C LEU A 130 8.04 0.54 17.57
N PRO A 131 8.13 -0.48 18.46
CA PRO A 131 8.79 -1.77 18.17
C PRO A 131 8.04 -2.60 17.13
N LYS A 132 6.79 -2.23 16.93
CA LYS A 132 5.87 -2.83 15.98
C LYS A 132 6.07 -2.30 14.55
N TRP A 133 6.76 -1.18 14.36
CA TRP A 133 6.97 -0.54 13.07
C TRP A 133 8.39 -0.75 12.56
N SER A 134 8.53 -1.10 11.29
CA SER A 134 9.85 -1.26 10.69
C SER A 134 10.55 0.08 10.55
N THR A 135 11.89 0.06 10.50
CA THR A 135 12.70 1.27 10.27
C THR A 135 12.31 2.00 8.98
N ASN A 136 11.93 1.25 7.94
CA ASN A 136 11.47 1.79 6.67
C ASN A 136 10.10 2.47 6.80
N ASP A 137 9.16 1.89 7.55
CA ASP A 137 7.86 2.53 7.80
C ASP A 137 8.05 3.85 8.53
N LEU A 138 8.87 3.87 9.58
CA LEU A 138 9.16 5.09 10.34
C LEU A 138 9.82 6.15 9.45
N ARG A 139 10.72 5.77 8.55
CA ARG A 139 11.31 6.68 7.56
C ARG A 139 10.23 7.31 6.66
N ILE A 140 9.31 6.51 6.12
CA ILE A 140 8.22 6.99 5.25
C ILE A 140 7.29 7.92 6.02
N LYS A 141 6.98 7.60 7.29
CA LYS A 141 6.16 8.45 8.16
C LYS A 141 6.87 9.76 8.47
N CYS A 142 8.17 9.73 8.74
CA CYS A 142 8.99 10.92 8.96
C CYS A 142 9.06 11.82 7.71
N ILE A 143 9.18 11.24 6.51
CA ILE A 143 9.12 11.97 5.23
C ILE A 143 7.84 12.79 5.12
N ARG A 144 6.69 12.18 5.44
CA ARG A 144 5.38 12.86 5.42
C ARG A 144 5.23 13.88 6.54
N LEU A 145 5.81 13.59 7.70
CA LEU A 145 5.74 14.44 8.87
C LEU A 145 6.50 15.76 8.66
N ILE A 146 7.70 15.71 8.07
CA ILE A 146 8.52 16.90 7.79
C ILE A 146 8.22 17.53 6.41
N GLY A 147 7.45 16.84 5.58
CA GLY A 147 7.09 17.32 4.25
C GLY A 147 8.24 17.27 3.25
N ARG A 148 9.16 16.30 3.36
CA ARG A 148 10.31 16.18 2.44
C ARG A 148 10.69 14.73 2.17
N GLN A 149 10.86 14.39 0.89
CA GLN A 149 11.21 13.03 0.47
C GLN A 149 12.64 12.63 0.87
N ASN A 150 13.60 13.55 0.68
CA ASN A 150 14.99 13.28 1.04
C ASN A 150 15.31 13.76 2.46
N LEU A 151 15.52 12.80 3.35
CA LEU A 151 15.92 13.04 4.75
C LEU A 151 17.43 13.10 4.97
N GLN A 152 18.28 12.94 3.95
CA GLN A 152 19.74 12.94 4.13
C GLN A 152 20.26 14.24 4.76
N LEU A 153 19.67 15.38 4.39
CA LEU A 153 20.03 16.68 4.97
C LEU A 153 19.55 16.85 6.43
N TYR A 154 18.66 16.00 6.89
CA TYR A 154 18.17 15.98 8.28
C TYR A 154 18.87 14.91 9.11
N ARG A 155 19.93 14.27 8.62
CA ARG A 155 20.60 13.22 9.38
C ARG A 155 21.13 13.77 10.71
N GLY A 156 20.63 13.21 11.81
CA GLY A 156 20.96 13.65 13.17
C GLY A 156 20.20 14.90 13.64
N TRP A 157 19.38 15.52 12.79
CA TRP A 157 18.55 16.66 13.18
C TRP A 157 17.53 16.25 14.22
N LYS A 158 17.41 17.06 15.28
CA LYS A 158 16.47 16.89 16.38
C LYS A 158 15.59 18.13 16.44
N GLY A 159 14.30 17.93 16.63
CA GLY A 159 13.34 19.01 16.79
C GLY A 159 12.07 18.49 17.42
N ASN A 160 11.37 19.40 18.10
CA ASN A 160 10.08 19.14 18.72
C ASN A 160 8.94 19.27 17.67
N ALA A 161 7.69 19.17 18.13
CA ALA A 161 6.52 19.28 17.26
C ALA A 161 6.46 20.62 16.49
N ASP A 162 6.84 21.72 17.14
CA ASP A 162 6.80 23.05 16.53
C ASP A 162 7.90 23.20 15.48
N ASP A 163 9.11 22.69 15.74
CA ASP A 163 10.22 22.69 14.79
C ASP A 163 9.86 21.90 13.52
N ILE A 164 9.24 20.73 13.70
CA ILE A 164 8.73 19.90 12.61
C ILE A 164 7.65 20.64 11.81
N ALA A 165 6.74 21.35 12.48
CA ALA A 165 5.68 22.11 11.80
C ALA A 165 6.25 23.31 11.00
N ARG A 166 7.29 23.97 11.51
CA ARG A 166 8.01 25.03 10.79
C ARG A 166 8.72 24.45 9.56
N GLU A 167 9.44 23.35 9.71
CA GLU A 167 10.11 22.66 8.59
C GLU A 167 9.11 22.17 7.53
N TYR A 168 7.95 21.64 7.95
CA TYR A 168 6.89 21.26 7.03
C TYR A 168 6.37 22.45 6.22
N SER A 169 6.08 23.57 6.89
CA SER A 169 5.59 24.78 6.26
C SER A 169 6.62 25.35 5.27
N ARG A 170 7.88 25.42 5.69
CA ARG A 170 9.00 25.84 4.84
C ARG A 170 9.16 24.96 3.60
N ASN A 171 9.19 23.64 3.78
CA ASN A 171 9.32 22.69 2.67
C ASN A 171 8.13 22.79 1.71
N LYS A 172 6.93 23.05 2.24
CA LYS A 172 5.72 23.27 1.46
C LYS A 172 5.81 24.55 0.62
N GLU A 173 6.25 25.66 1.19
CA GLU A 173 6.41 26.93 0.47
C GLU A 173 7.41 26.80 -0.69
N ILE A 174 8.58 26.19 -0.44
CA ILE A 174 9.59 25.93 -1.48
C ILE A 174 9.00 25.02 -2.57
N GLY A 175 8.31 23.95 -2.18
CA GLY A 175 7.70 23.02 -3.11
C GLY A 175 6.61 23.65 -3.97
N LEU A 176 5.85 24.61 -3.43
CA LEU A 176 4.86 25.36 -4.19
C LEU A 176 5.51 26.39 -5.12
N LYS A 177 6.60 27.05 -4.69
CA LYS A 177 7.37 28.02 -5.49
C LYS A 177 7.94 27.40 -6.77
N PHE A 178 8.46 26.17 -6.68
CA PHE A 178 9.12 25.48 -7.80
C PHE A 178 8.27 24.36 -8.43
N GLY A 179 7.01 24.17 -8.01
CA GLY A 179 6.13 23.11 -8.55
C GLY A 179 6.57 21.67 -8.20
N THR A 180 7.37 21.50 -7.15
CA THR A 180 7.93 20.23 -6.69
C THR A 180 7.21 19.64 -5.46
N TRP A 181 6.12 20.25 -5.01
CA TRP A 181 5.27 19.70 -3.95
C TRP A 181 4.36 18.59 -4.50
N LYS A 182 4.64 17.33 -4.15
CA LYS A 182 3.88 16.17 -4.62
C LYS A 182 3.46 15.30 -3.45
N GLN A 183 2.16 14.96 -3.37
CA GLN A 183 1.61 14.09 -2.32
C GLN A 183 1.97 14.51 -0.89
N GLY A 184 2.05 15.83 -0.64
CA GLY A 184 2.35 16.37 0.69
C GLY A 184 3.83 16.35 1.07
N VAL A 185 4.74 16.19 0.10
CA VAL A 185 6.19 16.26 0.32
C VAL A 185 6.90 17.03 -0.79
N LEU A 186 8.00 17.69 -0.41
CA LEU A 186 8.96 18.31 -1.31
C LEU A 186 9.81 17.22 -1.98
N VAL A 187 9.78 17.19 -3.31
CA VAL A 187 10.55 16.29 -4.17
C VAL A 187 11.68 17.06 -4.85
N TYR A 188 12.73 16.36 -5.28
CA TYR A 188 13.80 16.98 -6.08
C TYR A 188 13.28 17.51 -7.41
N ASP A 189 13.89 18.60 -7.86
CA ASP A 189 13.85 19.06 -9.24
C ASP A 189 15.10 18.61 -10.00
N ASP A 190 14.95 18.39 -11.29
CA ASP A 190 16.06 18.00 -12.17
C ASP A 190 17.05 19.17 -12.38
N GLU A 191 16.63 20.40 -12.10
CA GLU A 191 17.40 21.64 -12.28
C GLU A 191 18.19 22.09 -11.03
N GLY A 192 17.96 21.43 -9.88
CA GLY A 192 18.65 21.68 -8.60
C GLY A 192 18.34 23.05 -7.96
N LEU A 193 17.29 23.75 -8.38
CA LEU A 193 16.81 25.01 -7.81
C LEU A 193 16.32 24.83 -6.38
N VAL A 194 15.67 23.69 -6.07
CA VAL A 194 15.19 23.40 -4.71
C VAL A 194 16.36 23.31 -3.72
N GLU A 195 17.43 22.62 -4.11
CA GLU A 195 18.61 22.47 -3.26
C GLU A 195 19.36 23.79 -3.06
N LYS A 196 19.46 24.61 -4.12
CA LYS A 196 20.06 25.96 -4.03
C LYS A 196 19.31 26.87 -3.07
N GLU A 197 17.97 26.92 -3.15
CA GLU A 197 17.15 27.73 -2.25
C GLU A 197 17.31 27.27 -0.79
N LEU A 198 17.31 25.96 -0.55
CA LEU A 198 17.48 25.40 0.79
C LEU A 198 18.84 25.74 1.39
N LEU A 199 19.92 25.68 0.59
CA LEU A 199 21.26 26.04 1.02
C LEU A 199 21.38 27.55 1.28
N ALA A 200 20.82 28.38 0.39
CA ALA A 200 20.84 29.84 0.55
C ALA A 200 20.15 30.27 1.85
N GLN A 201 18.96 29.73 2.11
CA GLN A 201 18.22 30.04 3.33
C GLN A 201 18.83 29.43 4.60
N LYS A 202 19.63 28.37 4.48
CA LYS A 202 20.38 27.83 5.63
C LYS A 202 21.51 28.77 6.01
N ASN A 203 22.27 29.23 5.03
CA ASN A 203 23.38 30.16 5.25
C ASN A 203 22.89 31.50 5.82
N SER A 204 21.75 32.02 5.37
CA SER A 204 21.18 33.26 5.94
C SER A 204 20.76 33.11 7.41
N ALA A 205 20.32 31.92 7.82
CA ALA A 205 19.93 31.67 9.21
C ALA A 205 21.14 31.51 10.15
N ASP A 206 22.29 31.08 9.63
CA ASP A 206 23.53 30.95 10.41
C ASP A 206 24.24 32.32 10.56
N GLU A 207 24.14 33.23 9.59
CA GLU A 207 24.75 34.57 9.64
C GLU A 207 24.08 35.53 10.65
N ASP A 208 22.78 35.38 10.91
CA ASP A 208 22.05 36.21 11.87
C ASP A 208 22.35 35.83 13.35
N VAL A 209 22.99 34.69 13.61
CA VAL A 209 23.33 34.20 14.96
C VAL A 209 24.70 34.72 15.44
N ASP A 210 25.58 35.11 14.51
CA ASP A 210 26.94 35.57 14.82
C ASP A 210 27.04 37.12 15.00
N MET A 211 25.91 37.84 15.05
CA MET A 211 25.85 39.30 15.27
C MET A 211 25.26 39.74 16.62
N GLU A 212 25.11 38.84 17.59
CA GLU A 212 24.81 39.17 19.01
C GLU A 212 26.00 38.88 19.94
#